data_AF-A0A2I2FFK1-F1
#
_entry.id   AF-A0A2I2FFK1-F1
#
_cell.length_a   1.000
_cell.length_b   1.000
_cell.length_c   1.000
_cell.angle_alpha   90.00
_cell.angle_beta   90.00
_cell.angle_gamma   90.00
#
_symmetry.space_group_name_H-M   'P 1'
#
loop_
_entity.id
_entity.type
_entity.pdbx_description
1 polymer ?
#
loop_
_entity_poly.entity_id
_entity_poly.type
_entity_poly.pdbx_seq_one_letter_code
_entity_poly.pdbx_strand_id
1 'polypeptide(L)'
;MQPATADPDTQHDVHVMLLDYLLCINISRILHSKKVENEELDCDWDLNIGWLVDTIETSSSEEITNDLRIKIQLLNVITAFYRYTGPDQNIVSDAQLPPLHTEFQSITATGASRAVTKAAAEFETLCNVAHAIVSESRKAEITAQFIAQAALEEYQLSGGVDPSKYLTWASEALGQTPDLRQSTVKFVASLVDKASCTDHQEGLLTENGARQFEAYLLEFVSDLMQVLEPPILIQLERGALSGMSREETQLLKHKVGMR
;
A
#
# COMPACT_ATOMS: atom_id res chain seq x y z
N MET A 1 -43.88 14.83 1.50
CA MET A 1 -43.59 13.38 1.53
C MET A 1 -42.19 13.23 2.09
N GLN A 2 -42.03 12.60 3.26
CA GLN A 2 -40.69 12.19 3.71
C GLN A 2 -40.20 11.10 2.74
N PRO A 3 -38.95 11.15 2.26
CA PRO A 3 -38.39 10.09 1.46
C PRO A 3 -38.44 8.80 2.29
N ALA A 4 -38.94 7.72 1.68
CA ALA A 4 -38.89 6.40 2.29
C ALA A 4 -37.41 6.01 2.41
N THR A 5 -36.89 6.00 3.64
CA THR A 5 -35.58 5.44 3.95
C THR A 5 -35.67 3.92 3.93
N ALA A 6 -34.68 3.26 3.31
CA ALA A 6 -34.53 1.82 3.40
C ALA A 6 -34.42 1.39 4.88
N ASP A 7 -34.78 0.15 5.17
CA ASP A 7 -34.48 -0.41 6.50
C ASP A 7 -32.95 -0.43 6.75
N PRO A 8 -32.52 -0.38 8.02
CA PRO A 8 -31.10 -0.30 8.37
C PRO A 8 -30.25 -1.44 7.80
N ASP A 9 -30.82 -2.64 7.73
CA ASP A 9 -30.11 -3.84 7.26
C ASP A 9 -29.82 -3.74 5.76
N THR A 10 -30.85 -3.40 4.97
CA THR A 10 -30.68 -3.13 3.53
C THR A 10 -29.71 -1.97 3.28
N GLN A 11 -29.73 -0.93 4.12
CA GLN A 11 -28.79 0.17 4.00
C GLN A 11 -27.34 -0.29 4.28
N HIS A 12 -27.14 -1.14 5.30
CA HIS A 12 -25.85 -1.74 5.61
C HIS A 12 -25.31 -2.57 4.45
N ASP A 13 -26.12 -3.48 3.89
CA ASP A 13 -25.75 -4.31 2.74
C ASP A 13 -25.30 -3.47 1.55
N VAL A 14 -26.04 -2.40 1.24
CA VAL A 14 -25.69 -1.48 0.16
C VAL A 14 -24.37 -0.75 0.44
N HIS A 15 -24.14 -0.30 1.69
CA HIS A 15 -22.87 0.33 2.06
C HIS A 15 -21.68 -0.64 1.92
N VAL A 16 -21.84 -1.89 2.35
CA VAL A 16 -20.81 -2.94 2.20
C VAL A 16 -20.51 -3.18 0.71
N MET A 17 -21.54 -3.32 -0.13
CA MET A 17 -21.38 -3.48 -1.58
C MET A 17 -20.69 -2.28 -2.23
N LEU A 18 -21.02 -1.06 -1.82
CA LEU A 18 -20.38 0.16 -2.31
C LEU A 18 -18.92 0.26 -1.87
N LEU A 19 -18.61 -0.08 -0.61
CA LEU A 19 -17.23 -0.11 -0.12
C LEU A 19 -16.39 -1.11 -0.92
N ASP A 20 -16.87 -2.33 -1.09
CA ASP A 20 -16.15 -3.36 -1.83
C ASP A 20 -15.86 -2.94 -3.29
N TYR A 21 -16.87 -2.37 -3.95
CA TYR A 21 -16.73 -1.79 -5.28
C TYR A 21 -15.67 -0.68 -5.35
N LEU A 22 -15.76 0.29 -4.42
CA LEU A 22 -14.85 1.42 -4.39
C LEU A 22 -13.42 1.00 -4.07
N LEU A 23 -13.21 0.09 -3.11
CA LEU A 23 -11.89 -0.46 -2.81
C LEU A 23 -11.28 -1.12 -4.05
N CYS A 24 -12.04 -1.98 -4.72
CA CYS A 24 -11.56 -2.71 -5.90
C CYS A 24 -11.19 -1.76 -7.05
N ILE A 25 -12.00 -0.73 -7.31
CA ILE A 25 -11.71 0.26 -8.35
C ILE A 25 -10.47 1.09 -7.99
N ASN A 26 -10.34 1.53 -6.74
CA ASN A 26 -9.21 2.35 -6.33
C ASN A 26 -7.90 1.57 -6.39
N ILE A 27 -7.87 0.33 -5.86
CA ILE A 27 -6.70 -0.54 -5.97
C ILE A 27 -6.35 -0.79 -7.44
N SER A 28 -7.35 -1.07 -8.29
CA SER A 28 -7.12 -1.28 -9.73
C SER A 28 -6.54 -0.04 -10.41
N ARG A 29 -7.06 1.16 -10.09
CA ARG A 29 -6.54 2.44 -10.63
C ARG A 29 -5.09 2.66 -10.23
N ILE A 30 -4.73 2.40 -8.98
CA ILE A 30 -3.35 2.49 -8.48
C ILE A 30 -2.46 1.54 -9.30
N LEU A 31 -2.82 0.27 -9.43
CA LEU A 31 -2.08 -0.73 -10.20
C LEU A 31 -1.91 -0.33 -11.68
N HIS A 32 -2.92 0.29 -12.29
CA HIS A 32 -2.89 0.69 -13.70
C HIS A 32 -2.11 1.99 -13.96
N SER A 33 -2.23 2.99 -13.08
CA SER A 33 -1.53 4.28 -13.22
C SER A 33 -0.02 4.12 -13.31
N LYS A 34 0.55 3.13 -12.61
CA LYS A 34 1.98 2.88 -12.55
C LYS A 34 2.50 2.02 -13.69
N LYS A 35 1.62 1.31 -14.39
CA LYS A 35 1.99 0.52 -15.57
C LYS A 35 2.17 1.39 -16.82
N VAL A 36 1.60 2.59 -16.83
CA VAL A 36 1.73 3.57 -17.91
C VAL A 36 2.78 4.59 -17.48
N GLU A 37 4.06 4.28 -17.66
CA GLU A 37 5.22 5.09 -17.22
C GLU A 37 5.34 6.51 -17.87
N ASN A 38 4.28 7.11 -18.43
CA ASN A 38 4.41 8.30 -19.28
C ASN A 38 3.40 9.44 -19.06
N GLU A 39 2.52 9.39 -18.06
CA GLU A 39 1.70 10.55 -17.73
C GLU A 39 1.77 10.79 -16.22
N GLU A 40 2.18 12.00 -15.83
CA GLU A 40 1.86 12.58 -14.52
C GLU A 40 0.34 12.59 -14.38
N LEU A 41 -0.21 11.45 -14.00
CA LEU A 41 -1.55 11.39 -13.49
C LEU A 41 -1.49 12.07 -12.14
N ASP A 42 -1.94 13.33 -12.14
CA ASP A 42 -2.51 14.08 -11.04
C ASP A 42 -3.74 13.30 -10.50
N CYS A 43 -3.49 12.06 -10.08
CA CYS A 43 -4.42 11.27 -9.33
C CYS A 43 -4.42 11.92 -7.96
N ASP A 44 -5.43 12.75 -7.71
CA ASP A 44 -5.83 13.13 -6.37
C ASP A 44 -6.11 11.83 -5.58
N TRP A 45 -5.05 11.31 -4.94
CA TRP A 45 -5.05 10.08 -4.15
C TRP A 45 -5.85 10.26 -2.85
N ASP A 46 -6.31 11.49 -2.58
CA ASP A 46 -7.18 11.87 -1.47
C ASP A 46 -8.64 11.49 -1.75
N LEU A 47 -8.85 10.34 -2.39
CA LEU A 47 -10.10 9.60 -2.33
C LEU A 47 -10.28 9.15 -0.89
N ASN A 48 -10.85 10.05 -0.10
CA ASN A 48 -11.24 9.89 1.28
C ASN A 48 -12.32 8.79 1.35
N ILE A 49 -11.90 7.53 1.24
CA ILE A 49 -12.74 6.36 1.55
C ILE A 49 -12.84 6.19 3.08
N GLY A 50 -12.06 6.98 3.85
CA GLY A 50 -12.08 7.02 5.30
C GLY A 50 -13.48 7.20 5.86
N TRP A 51 -14.29 8.13 5.33
CA TRP A 51 -15.66 8.29 5.79
C TRP A 51 -16.53 7.03 5.61
N LEU A 52 -16.29 6.24 4.54
CA LEU A 52 -17.06 5.04 4.24
C LEU A 52 -16.61 3.87 5.14
N VAL A 53 -15.30 3.77 5.38
CA VAL A 53 -14.72 2.84 6.37
C VAL A 53 -15.24 3.17 7.77
N ASP A 54 -15.17 4.43 8.19
CA ASP A 54 -15.67 4.90 9.49
C ASP A 54 -17.17 4.62 9.65
N THR A 55 -17.95 4.80 8.58
CA THR A 55 -19.40 4.51 8.57
C THR A 55 -19.68 3.02 8.74
N ILE A 56 -18.82 2.14 8.22
CA ILE A 56 -18.99 0.69 8.32
C ILE A 56 -18.41 0.15 9.62
N GLU A 57 -17.29 0.69 10.12
CA GLU A 57 -16.71 0.31 11.42
C GLU A 57 -17.62 0.71 12.59
N THR A 58 -18.36 1.82 12.47
CA THR A 58 -19.40 2.20 13.43
C THR A 58 -20.66 1.34 13.33
N SER A 59 -20.83 0.63 12.22
CA SER A 59 -21.95 -0.26 11.94
C SER A 59 -21.53 -1.73 12.11
N SER A 60 -21.51 -2.24 13.34
CA SER A 60 -21.38 -3.68 13.63
C SER A 60 -20.23 -4.40 12.89
N SER A 61 -19.03 -4.42 13.50
CA SER A 61 -17.83 -5.11 12.99
C SER A 61 -17.99 -6.64 12.71
N GLU A 62 -19.13 -7.26 13.03
CA GLU A 62 -19.35 -8.71 12.90
C GLU A 62 -19.69 -9.18 11.47
N GLU A 63 -20.03 -8.27 10.52
CA GLU A 63 -20.57 -8.68 9.20
C GLU A 63 -19.62 -8.45 8.00
N ILE A 64 -18.45 -7.83 8.20
CA ILE A 64 -17.49 -7.60 7.12
C ILE A 64 -16.81 -8.93 6.73
N THR A 65 -16.93 -9.32 5.47
CA THR A 65 -16.27 -10.54 4.95
C THR A 65 -14.75 -10.46 5.06
N ASN A 66 -14.08 -11.62 5.18
CA ASN A 66 -12.62 -11.67 5.17
C ASN A 66 -12.03 -11.07 3.89
N ASP A 67 -12.67 -11.31 2.75
CA ASP A 67 -12.27 -10.75 1.45
C ASP A 67 -12.25 -9.21 1.48
N LEU A 68 -13.32 -8.60 1.99
CA LEU A 68 -13.41 -7.15 2.14
C LEU A 68 -12.36 -6.61 3.13
N ARG A 69 -12.12 -7.32 4.23
CA ARG A 69 -11.06 -6.95 5.19
C ARG A 69 -9.68 -6.97 4.52
N ILE A 70 -9.39 -7.96 3.67
CA ILE A 70 -8.13 -8.02 2.91
C ILE A 70 -8.03 -6.82 1.97
N LYS A 71 -9.10 -6.45 1.26
CA LYS A 71 -9.12 -5.27 0.36
C LYS A 71 -8.87 -3.96 1.09
N ILE A 72 -9.47 -3.77 2.27
CA ILE A 72 -9.19 -2.61 3.14
C ILE A 72 -7.71 -2.55 3.48
N GLN A 73 -7.14 -3.66 3.95
CA GLN A 73 -5.73 -3.72 4.35
C GLN A 73 -4.78 -3.53 3.15
N LEU A 74 -5.13 -4.06 1.97
CA LEU A 74 -4.40 -3.79 0.73
C LEU A 74 -4.34 -2.29 0.43
N LEU A 75 -5.47 -1.59 0.49
CA LEU A 75 -5.50 -0.15 0.27
C LEU A 75 -4.67 0.61 1.31
N ASN A 76 -4.71 0.20 2.58
CA ASN A 76 -3.90 0.80 3.65
C ASN A 76 -2.41 0.67 3.39
N VAL A 77 -1.94 -0.53 3.03
CA VAL A 77 -0.53 -0.79 2.66
C VAL A 77 -0.10 0.09 1.50
N ILE A 78 -0.90 0.11 0.43
CA ILE A 78 -0.62 0.91 -0.76
C ILE A 78 -0.55 2.41 -0.41
N THR A 79 -1.54 2.91 0.33
CA THR A 79 -1.62 4.33 0.72
C THR A 79 -0.46 4.72 1.63
N ALA A 80 -0.12 3.88 2.61
CA ALA A 80 1.02 4.12 3.49
C ALA A 80 2.35 4.13 2.71
N PHE A 81 2.50 3.20 1.77
CA PHE A 81 3.68 3.11 0.91
C PHE A 81 3.79 4.30 -0.05
N TYR A 82 2.70 4.76 -0.65
CA TYR A 82 2.71 5.91 -1.56
C TYR A 82 2.94 7.25 -0.86
N ARG A 83 2.41 7.41 0.36
CA ARG A 83 2.76 8.57 1.21
C ARG A 83 4.25 8.57 1.59
N TYR A 84 4.86 7.39 1.64
CA TYR A 84 6.29 7.27 1.83
C TYR A 84 7.07 7.64 0.56
N THR A 85 6.69 7.15 -0.63
CA THR A 85 7.44 7.37 -1.88
C THR A 85 7.07 8.63 -2.68
N GLY A 86 6.03 9.37 -2.28
CA GLY A 86 5.49 10.52 -3.01
C GLY A 86 6.38 11.79 -3.03
N PRO A 87 6.17 12.69 -4.01
CA PRO A 87 7.01 13.88 -4.23
C PRO A 87 6.93 14.94 -3.12
N ASP A 88 5.91 14.91 -2.27
CA ASP A 88 5.66 15.92 -1.22
C ASP A 88 6.71 15.94 -0.09
N GLN A 89 7.65 14.99 -0.05
CA GLN A 89 8.76 15.07 0.91
C GLN A 89 9.93 15.94 0.44
N ASN A 90 9.94 16.39 -0.83
CA ASN A 90 11.07 17.12 -1.43
C ASN A 90 10.84 18.61 -1.69
N ILE A 91 9.65 19.18 -1.40
CA ILE A 91 9.38 20.62 -1.64
C ILE A 91 9.30 21.38 -0.32
N VAL A 92 10.46 21.62 0.30
CA VAL A 92 10.70 22.90 0.98
C VAL A 92 12.12 23.35 0.63
N SER A 93 12.24 24.13 -0.44
CA SER A 93 13.33 25.10 -0.58
C SER A 93 12.87 26.29 -1.41
N ASP A 94 13.13 27.47 -0.84
CA ASP A 94 13.10 28.83 -1.37
C ASP A 94 11.76 29.56 -1.63
N ALA A 95 11.34 30.34 -0.63
CA ALA A 95 11.37 31.81 -0.78
C ALA A 95 11.36 32.55 0.58
N GLN A 96 12.46 33.30 0.80
CA GLN A 96 12.58 34.58 1.54
C GLN A 96 12.73 34.64 3.08
N LEU A 97 13.95 35.00 3.50
CA LEU A 97 14.37 35.53 4.81
C LEU A 97 14.03 37.03 4.98
N PRO A 98 13.94 37.57 6.21
CA PRO A 98 15.12 38.11 6.91
C PRO A 98 15.24 37.74 8.41
N PRO A 99 16.41 37.99 9.04
CA PRO A 99 16.97 37.15 10.11
C PRO A 99 16.67 37.68 11.52
N LEU A 100 16.68 36.78 12.51
CA LEU A 100 17.31 36.97 13.82
C LEU A 100 17.14 35.71 14.69
N HIS A 101 18.28 35.11 15.05
CA HIS A 101 18.58 34.31 16.24
C HIS A 101 17.67 33.13 16.67
N THR A 102 18.28 31.95 16.58
CA THR A 102 18.32 30.92 17.64
C THR A 102 17.05 30.10 17.87
N GLU A 103 16.93 29.00 17.11
CA GLU A 103 16.67 27.61 17.56
C GLU A 103 16.20 26.80 16.33
N PHE A 104 17.14 26.10 15.68
CA PHE A 104 16.82 25.15 14.61
C PHE A 104 16.17 23.91 15.22
N GLN A 105 14.84 23.87 15.21
CA GLN A 105 14.07 22.65 15.46
C GLN A 105 14.11 21.76 14.22
N SER A 106 14.66 20.56 14.42
CA SER A 106 14.60 19.40 13.54
C SER A 106 13.16 18.93 13.38
N ILE A 107 12.50 19.21 12.24
CA ILE A 107 11.12 18.75 11.98
C ILE A 107 10.99 17.91 10.69
N THR A 108 11.98 17.87 9.79
CA THR A 108 11.83 17.12 8.52
C THR A 108 12.49 15.75 8.48
N ALA A 109 13.37 15.40 9.44
CA ALA A 109 14.15 14.15 9.41
C ALA A 109 13.46 12.93 10.07
N THR A 110 12.44 13.15 10.90
CA THR A 110 11.72 12.08 11.65
C THR A 110 10.54 11.48 10.87
N GLY A 111 10.15 12.09 9.74
CA GLY A 111 8.95 11.73 8.97
C GLY A 111 9.11 10.49 8.08
N ALA A 112 10.21 10.38 7.33
CA ALA A 112 10.43 9.32 6.34
C ALA A 112 10.60 7.92 6.96
N SER A 113 11.51 7.80 7.95
CA SER A 113 11.68 6.54 8.73
C SER A 113 10.38 6.12 9.44
N ARG A 114 9.57 7.09 9.88
CA ARG A 114 8.23 6.83 10.44
C ARG A 114 7.23 6.33 9.39
N ALA A 115 7.39 6.70 8.13
CA ALA A 115 6.50 6.31 7.03
C ALA A 115 6.78 4.89 6.52
N VAL A 116 8.04 4.46 6.34
CA VAL A 116 8.36 3.05 6.03
C VAL A 116 7.94 2.12 7.14
N THR A 117 8.21 2.50 8.39
CA THR A 117 7.77 1.75 9.56
C THR A 117 6.25 1.61 9.60
N LYS A 118 5.52 2.66 9.22
CA LYS A 118 4.05 2.61 9.10
C LYS A 118 3.62 1.64 8.00
N ALA A 119 4.18 1.73 6.80
CA ALA A 119 3.83 0.83 5.70
C ALA A 119 4.15 -0.65 6.03
N ALA A 120 5.25 -0.90 6.75
CA ALA A 120 5.57 -2.24 7.25
C ALA A 120 4.55 -2.77 8.27
N ALA A 121 4.06 -1.92 9.18
CA ALA A 121 3.04 -2.30 10.14
C ALA A 121 1.67 -2.60 9.49
N GLU A 122 1.28 -1.81 8.47
CA GLU A 122 0.09 -2.11 7.67
C GLU A 122 0.26 -3.44 6.92
N PHE A 123 1.46 -3.72 6.41
CA PHE A 123 1.75 -4.98 5.71
C PHE A 123 1.68 -6.19 6.64
N GLU A 124 2.20 -6.07 7.86
CA GLU A 124 2.06 -7.11 8.88
C GLU A 124 0.58 -7.38 9.20
N THR A 125 -0.23 -6.32 9.33
CA THR A 125 -1.67 -6.42 9.54
C THR A 125 -2.37 -7.13 8.38
N LEU A 126 -2.01 -6.77 7.14
CA LEU A 126 -2.49 -7.47 5.94
C LEU A 126 -2.15 -8.96 5.98
N CYS A 127 -0.91 -9.33 6.30
CA CYS A 127 -0.50 -10.73 6.38
C CYS A 127 -1.28 -11.52 7.43
N ASN A 128 -1.60 -10.90 8.58
CA ASN A 128 -2.39 -11.56 9.62
C ASN A 128 -3.83 -11.84 9.14
N VAL A 129 -4.44 -10.87 8.45
CA VAL A 129 -5.79 -11.03 7.88
C VAL A 129 -5.80 -12.03 6.72
N ALA A 130 -4.79 -11.97 5.85
CA ALA A 130 -4.68 -12.77 4.64
C ALA A 130 -3.86 -14.07 4.83
N HIS A 131 -3.66 -14.55 6.06
CA HIS A 131 -2.76 -15.68 6.38
C HIS A 131 -3.11 -16.99 5.64
N ALA A 132 -4.38 -17.17 5.27
CA ALA A 132 -4.83 -18.34 4.52
C ALA A 132 -4.44 -18.29 3.03
N ILE A 133 -4.09 -17.10 2.51
CA ILE A 133 -3.82 -16.83 1.10
C ILE A 133 -2.34 -16.48 0.88
N VAL A 134 -1.75 -15.69 1.77
CA VAL A 134 -0.35 -15.24 1.68
C VAL A 134 0.56 -16.30 2.28
N SER A 135 1.50 -16.81 1.49
CA SER A 135 2.50 -17.77 1.99
C SER A 135 3.51 -17.10 2.93
N GLU A 136 4.01 -17.86 3.92
CA GLU A 136 5.08 -17.39 4.81
C GLU A 136 6.33 -16.95 4.05
N SER A 137 6.65 -17.62 2.93
CA SER A 137 7.76 -17.22 2.06
C SER A 137 7.55 -15.85 1.41
N ARG A 138 6.35 -15.57 0.88
CA ARG A 138 6.03 -14.28 0.25
C ARG A 138 6.00 -13.15 1.28
N LYS A 139 5.47 -13.43 2.47
CA LYS A 139 5.54 -12.54 3.65
C LYS A 139 6.98 -12.21 4.01
N ALA A 140 7.81 -13.23 4.22
CA ALA A 140 9.24 -13.09 4.52
C ALA A 140 9.98 -12.23 3.48
N GLU A 141 9.73 -12.48 2.19
CA GLU A 141 10.36 -11.74 1.10
C GLU A 141 10.03 -10.23 1.14
N ILE A 142 8.76 -9.86 1.33
CA ILE A 142 8.34 -8.44 1.37
C ILE A 142 8.81 -7.76 2.66
N THR A 143 8.72 -8.44 3.81
CA THR A 143 9.24 -7.94 5.09
C THR A 143 10.73 -7.62 4.99
N ALA A 144 11.50 -8.47 4.31
CA ALA A 144 12.92 -8.21 4.08
C ALA A 144 13.20 -6.97 3.23
N GLN A 145 12.33 -6.67 2.26
CA GLN A 145 12.43 -5.42 1.48
C GLN A 145 12.18 -4.20 2.37
N PHE A 146 11.17 -4.26 3.26
CA PHE A 146 10.92 -3.19 4.24
C PHE A 146 12.12 -2.98 5.18
N ILE A 147 12.72 -4.05 5.70
CA ILE A 147 13.90 -3.99 6.58
C ILE A 147 15.09 -3.36 5.83
N ALA A 148 15.35 -3.82 4.61
CA ALA A 148 16.45 -3.31 3.79
C ALA A 148 16.28 -1.82 3.48
N GLN A 149 15.05 -1.40 3.17
CA GLN A 149 14.71 -0.02 2.87
C GLN A 149 14.83 0.88 4.12
N ALA A 150 14.33 0.41 5.28
CA ALA A 150 14.48 1.13 6.55
C ALA A 150 15.95 1.29 6.97
N ALA A 151 16.78 0.26 6.77
CA ALA A 151 18.22 0.33 7.05
C ALA A 151 18.92 1.39 6.20
N LEU A 152 18.57 1.44 4.91
CA LEU A 152 19.11 2.39 3.96
C LEU A 152 18.76 3.83 4.35
N GLU A 153 17.50 4.07 4.70
CA GLU A 153 17.06 5.40 5.15
C GLU A 153 17.71 5.84 6.45
N GLU A 154 17.80 4.97 7.45
CA GLU A 154 18.46 5.33 8.70
C GLU A 154 19.95 5.63 8.49
N TYR A 155 20.62 4.89 7.60
CA TYR A 155 21.99 5.20 7.20
C TYR A 155 22.08 6.59 6.55
N GLN A 156 21.15 6.94 5.66
CA GLN A 156 21.11 8.25 5.03
C GLN A 156 20.87 9.36 6.06
N LEU A 157 19.93 9.17 6.98
CA LEU A 157 19.61 10.12 8.04
C LEU A 157 20.79 10.33 9.00
N SER A 158 21.68 9.35 9.14
CA SER A 158 22.90 9.46 9.94
C SER A 158 24.00 10.32 9.28
N GLY A 159 23.76 10.86 8.08
CA GLY A 159 24.76 11.59 7.30
C GLY A 159 25.78 10.67 6.62
N GLY A 160 25.47 9.37 6.50
CA GLY A 160 26.33 8.40 5.85
C GLY A 160 27.60 8.01 6.61
N VAL A 161 27.68 8.34 7.91
CA VAL A 161 28.93 8.32 8.68
C VAL A 161 29.43 6.89 8.99
N ASP A 162 28.53 5.95 9.25
CA ASP A 162 28.90 4.55 9.48
C ASP A 162 27.78 3.59 9.05
N PRO A 163 27.92 2.93 7.89
CA PRO A 163 26.93 1.98 7.42
C PRO A 163 26.93 0.67 8.20
N SER A 164 28.04 0.33 8.87
CA SER A 164 28.20 -0.98 9.51
C SER A 164 27.12 -1.25 10.56
N LYS A 165 26.77 -0.24 11.36
CA LYS A 165 25.71 -0.33 12.37
C LYS A 165 24.35 -0.72 11.78
N TYR A 166 23.94 -0.08 10.68
CA TYR A 166 22.64 -0.30 10.04
C TYR A 166 22.60 -1.62 9.27
N LEU A 167 23.71 -1.98 8.65
CA LEU A 167 23.87 -3.25 7.95
C LEU A 167 23.91 -4.44 8.91
N THR A 168 24.54 -4.29 10.08
CA THR A 168 24.51 -5.32 11.14
C THR A 168 23.09 -5.51 11.65
N TRP A 169 22.37 -4.43 11.96
CA TRP A 169 20.95 -4.51 12.35
C TRP A 169 20.09 -5.20 11.29
N ALA A 170 20.20 -4.78 10.02
CA ALA A 170 19.46 -5.39 8.93
C ALA A 170 19.80 -6.87 8.75
N SER A 171 21.08 -7.22 8.84
CA SER A 171 21.54 -8.61 8.72
C SER A 171 21.02 -9.49 9.87
N GLU A 172 21.01 -8.96 11.10
CA GLU A 172 20.44 -9.65 12.26
C GLU A 172 18.93 -9.86 12.12
N ALA A 173 18.20 -8.83 11.68
CA ALA A 173 16.76 -8.91 11.45
C ALA A 173 16.41 -9.89 10.32
N LEU A 174 17.19 -9.89 9.23
CA LEU A 174 17.02 -10.82 8.11
C LEU A 174 17.44 -12.25 8.47
N GLY A 175 18.43 -12.43 9.34
CA GLY A 175 18.83 -13.74 9.85
C GLY A 175 17.73 -14.46 10.64
N GLN A 176 16.75 -13.70 11.14
CA GLN A 176 15.55 -14.23 11.79
C GLN A 176 14.42 -14.58 10.81
N THR A 177 14.61 -14.30 9.52
CA THR A 177 13.61 -14.50 8.46
C THR A 177 13.98 -15.73 7.62
N PRO A 178 13.40 -16.92 7.89
CA PRO A 178 13.68 -18.12 7.09
C PRO A 178 13.17 -17.99 5.65
N ASP A 179 13.79 -18.74 4.71
CA ASP A 179 13.34 -18.92 3.31
C ASP A 179 13.41 -17.70 2.37
N LEU A 180 14.30 -16.75 2.64
CA LEU A 180 14.56 -15.62 1.75
C LEU A 180 15.08 -16.04 0.36
N ARG A 181 14.42 -15.56 -0.70
CA ARG A 181 14.93 -15.72 -2.08
C ARG A 181 16.32 -15.12 -2.23
N GLN A 182 17.13 -15.78 -3.07
CA GLN A 182 18.48 -15.32 -3.41
C GLN A 182 18.49 -13.92 -4.02
N SER A 183 17.41 -13.47 -4.67
CA SER A 183 17.27 -12.10 -5.19
C SER A 183 17.20 -11.05 -4.07
N THR A 184 16.46 -11.33 -3.00
CA THR A 184 16.37 -10.44 -1.82
C THR A 184 17.69 -10.42 -1.06
N VAL A 185 18.33 -11.59 -0.90
CA VAL A 185 19.68 -11.68 -0.32
C VAL A 185 20.69 -10.89 -1.16
N LYS A 186 20.62 -10.98 -2.50
CA LYS A 186 21.49 -10.22 -3.41
C LYS A 186 21.22 -8.72 -3.36
N PHE A 187 19.96 -8.29 -3.25
CA PHE A 187 19.59 -6.88 -3.11
C PHE A 187 20.16 -6.31 -1.82
N VAL A 188 19.92 -6.97 -0.69
CA VAL A 188 20.48 -6.60 0.62
C VAL A 188 22.01 -6.59 0.57
N ALA A 189 22.62 -7.64 0.04
CA ALA A 189 24.08 -7.71 -0.11
C ALA A 189 24.62 -6.58 -1.00
N SER A 190 23.89 -6.20 -2.05
CA SER A 190 24.27 -5.06 -2.91
C SER A 190 24.13 -3.71 -2.20
N LEU A 191 23.19 -3.58 -1.26
CA LEU A 191 23.09 -2.40 -0.40
C LEU A 191 24.26 -2.33 0.59
N VAL A 192 24.62 -3.47 1.19
CA VAL A 192 25.80 -3.65 2.07
C VAL A 192 27.09 -3.26 1.33
N ASP A 193 27.26 -3.75 0.10
CA ASP A 193 28.48 -3.56 -0.71
C ASP A 193 28.59 -2.13 -1.28
N LYS A 194 27.46 -1.51 -1.65
CA LYS A 194 27.45 -0.10 -2.09
C LYS A 194 27.70 0.88 -0.96
N ALA A 195 27.25 0.57 0.26
CA ALA A 195 27.46 1.43 1.42
C ALA A 195 28.90 1.36 1.96
N SER A 196 29.64 0.28 1.70
CA SER A 196 31.04 0.13 2.10
C SER A 196 32.05 0.83 1.18
N CYS A 197 31.60 1.28 -0.01
CA CYS A 197 32.42 2.00 -0.98
C CYS A 197 32.31 3.52 -0.77
N THR A 198 33.27 4.11 -0.07
CA THR A 198 33.27 5.52 0.37
C THR A 198 33.43 6.58 -0.73
N ASP A 199 33.62 6.19 -1.99
CA ASP A 199 34.04 7.13 -3.04
C ASP A 199 32.89 7.71 -3.90
N HIS A 200 31.66 7.19 -3.85
CA HIS A 200 30.56 7.65 -4.71
C HIS A 200 29.29 7.95 -3.92
N GLN A 201 29.33 9.01 -3.11
CA GLN A 201 28.19 9.49 -2.32
C GLN A 201 27.03 10.02 -3.21
N GLU A 202 27.29 10.35 -4.48
CA GLU A 202 26.27 10.81 -5.44
C GLU A 202 25.51 9.69 -6.17
N GLY A 203 25.94 8.42 -6.06
CA GLY A 203 25.35 7.27 -6.78
C GLY A 203 24.57 6.28 -5.92
N LEU A 204 24.57 6.45 -4.59
CA LEU A 204 23.92 5.54 -3.63
C LEU A 204 22.39 5.53 -3.75
N LEU A 205 21.83 6.60 -4.31
CA LEU A 205 20.44 6.72 -4.70
C LEU A 205 20.27 6.21 -6.13
N THR A 206 20.42 4.90 -6.36
CA THR A 206 19.70 4.40 -7.54
C THR A 206 18.24 4.40 -7.17
N GLU A 207 17.50 5.41 -7.66
CA GLU A 207 16.05 5.45 -7.87
C GLU A 207 15.48 4.04 -8.13
N ASN A 208 16.25 3.19 -8.82
CA ASN A 208 15.99 1.78 -9.05
C ASN A 208 15.68 0.93 -7.81
N GLY A 209 16.25 1.18 -6.62
CA GLY A 209 16.02 0.36 -5.43
C GLY A 209 14.62 0.55 -4.85
N ALA A 210 14.24 1.80 -4.60
CA ALA A 210 12.88 2.16 -4.18
C ALA A 210 11.84 1.81 -5.25
N ARG A 211 12.14 2.06 -6.54
CA ARG A 211 11.28 1.65 -7.67
C ARG A 211 11.15 0.13 -7.79
N GLN A 212 12.21 -0.63 -7.52
CA GLN A 212 12.17 -2.09 -7.52
C GLN A 212 11.31 -2.62 -6.37
N PHE A 213 11.43 -2.04 -5.18
CA PHE A 213 10.57 -2.42 -4.05
C PHE A 213 9.11 -2.06 -4.35
N GLU A 214 8.84 -0.85 -4.87
CA GLU A 214 7.52 -0.45 -5.30
C GLU A 214 6.92 -1.45 -6.32
N ALA A 215 7.66 -1.76 -7.38
CA ALA A 215 7.20 -2.71 -8.41
C ALA A 215 6.88 -4.09 -7.80
N TYR A 216 7.72 -4.56 -6.88
CA TYR A 216 7.54 -5.86 -6.22
C TYR A 216 6.32 -5.85 -5.27
N LEU A 217 6.07 -4.74 -4.57
CA LEU A 217 4.88 -4.57 -3.73
C LEU A 217 3.61 -4.50 -4.59
N LEU A 218 3.62 -3.78 -5.71
CA LEU A 218 2.48 -3.70 -6.63
C LEU A 218 2.18 -5.03 -7.30
N GLU A 219 3.21 -5.80 -7.66
CA GLU A 219 3.03 -7.17 -8.16
C GLU A 219 2.33 -8.03 -7.10
N PHE A 220 2.78 -7.98 -5.85
CA PHE A 220 2.13 -8.69 -4.75
C PHE A 220 0.66 -8.27 -4.55
N VAL A 221 0.37 -6.96 -4.57
CA VAL A 221 -1.00 -6.44 -4.49
C VAL A 221 -1.85 -6.96 -5.66
N SER A 222 -1.31 -6.93 -6.87
CA SER A 222 -1.98 -7.45 -8.08
C SER A 222 -2.27 -8.94 -7.98
N ASP A 223 -1.30 -9.74 -7.53
CA ASP A 223 -1.47 -11.19 -7.33
C ASP A 223 -2.58 -11.46 -6.30
N LEU A 224 -2.59 -10.71 -5.19
CA LEU A 224 -3.60 -10.89 -4.15
C LEU A 224 -4.99 -10.49 -4.65
N MET A 225 -5.11 -9.37 -5.38
CA MET A 225 -6.39 -8.95 -5.97
C MET A 225 -6.97 -9.95 -6.98
N GLN A 226 -6.15 -10.80 -7.60
CA GLN A 226 -6.62 -11.81 -8.56
C GLN A 226 -7.26 -13.03 -7.90
N VAL A 227 -6.93 -13.31 -6.64
CA VAL A 227 -7.49 -14.45 -5.90
C VAL A 227 -8.69 -14.07 -5.02
N LEU A 228 -8.92 -12.77 -4.81
CA LEU A 228 -10.07 -12.23 -4.09
C LEU A 228 -11.32 -12.21 -4.98
N GLU A 229 -12.49 -12.28 -4.35
CA GLU A 229 -13.76 -12.27 -5.08
C GLU A 229 -14.02 -10.90 -5.71
N PRO A 230 -14.44 -10.82 -6.98
CA PRO A 230 -14.79 -9.53 -7.57
C PRO A 230 -16.06 -8.97 -6.90
N PRO A 231 -16.15 -7.66 -6.64
CA PRO A 231 -17.35 -7.06 -6.06
C PRO A 231 -18.61 -7.33 -6.89
N ILE A 232 -19.73 -7.58 -6.22
CA ILE A 232 -21.04 -7.84 -6.87
C ILE A 232 -21.37 -6.75 -7.91
N LEU A 233 -21.10 -5.49 -7.59
CA LEU A 233 -21.35 -4.37 -8.52
C LEU A 233 -20.49 -4.47 -9.79
N ILE A 234 -19.22 -4.89 -9.69
CA ILE A 234 -18.36 -5.14 -10.87
C ILE A 234 -18.87 -6.34 -11.67
N GLN A 235 -19.36 -7.38 -11.00
CA GLN A 235 -19.93 -8.56 -11.66
C GLN A 235 -21.20 -8.19 -12.47
N LEU A 236 -22.06 -7.35 -11.90
CA LEU A 236 -23.26 -6.82 -12.56
C LEU A 236 -22.92 -5.94 -13.77
N GLU A 237 -21.92 -5.08 -13.66
CA GLU A 237 -21.41 -4.28 -14.79
C GLU A 237 -20.90 -5.17 -15.94
N ARG A 238 -20.21 -6.26 -15.61
CA ARG A 238 -19.71 -7.24 -16.59
C ARG A 238 -20.80 -8.17 -17.13
N GLY A 239 -22.01 -8.10 -16.58
CA GLY A 239 -23.17 -8.89 -17.01
C GLY A 239 -23.11 -10.37 -16.64
N ALA A 240 -22.31 -10.74 -15.64
CA ALA A 240 -22.19 -12.11 -15.16
C ALA A 240 -22.02 -12.12 -13.63
N LEU A 241 -23.12 -12.32 -12.91
CA LEU A 241 -23.11 -12.49 -11.46
C LEU A 241 -22.73 -13.94 -11.12
N SER A 242 -21.87 -14.12 -10.12
CA SER A 242 -21.42 -15.43 -9.66
C SER A 242 -22.62 -16.29 -9.26
N GLY A 243 -22.63 -17.55 -9.69
CA GLY A 243 -23.76 -18.46 -9.51
C GLY A 243 -24.93 -18.26 -10.47
N MET A 244 -24.86 -17.31 -11.41
CA MET A 244 -25.89 -17.08 -12.43
C MET A 244 -25.30 -17.13 -13.86
N SER A 245 -26.09 -17.59 -14.81
CA SER A 245 -25.80 -17.40 -16.25
C SER A 245 -25.90 -15.93 -16.64
N ARG A 246 -25.38 -15.59 -17.84
CA ARG A 246 -25.48 -14.22 -18.38
C ARG A 246 -26.93 -13.84 -18.62
N GLU A 247 -27.74 -14.78 -19.12
CA GLU A 247 -29.16 -14.59 -19.40
C GLU A 247 -29.93 -14.30 -18.11
N GLU A 248 -29.67 -15.07 -17.04
CA GLU A 248 -30.27 -14.85 -15.73
C GLU A 248 -29.83 -13.51 -15.13
N THR A 249 -28.56 -13.15 -15.28
CA THR A 249 -28.03 -11.85 -14.81
C THR A 249 -28.71 -10.69 -15.55
N GLN A 250 -28.90 -10.78 -16.87
CA GLN A 250 -29.62 -9.76 -17.65
C GLN A 250 -31.09 -9.66 -17.26
N LEU A 251 -31.75 -10.80 -17.01
CA LEU A 251 -33.13 -10.81 -16.54
C LEU A 251 -33.25 -10.12 -15.17
N LEU A 252 -32.30 -10.37 -14.26
CA LEU A 252 -32.24 -9.71 -12.97
C LEU A 252 -32.05 -8.20 -13.14
N LYS A 253 -31.04 -7.77 -13.91
CA LYS A 253 -30.79 -6.35 -14.22
C LYS A 253 -32.05 -5.63 -14.73
N HIS A 254 -32.74 -6.24 -15.70
CA HIS A 254 -33.99 -5.70 -16.25
C HIS A 254 -35.09 -5.58 -15.18
N LYS A 255 -35.24 -6.57 -14.30
CA LYS A 255 -36.24 -6.54 -13.21
C LYS A 255 -35.98 -5.43 -12.21
N VAL A 256 -34.71 -5.14 -11.90
CA VAL A 256 -34.33 -4.10 -10.93
C VAL A 256 -34.09 -2.72 -11.56
N GLY A 257 -34.36 -2.58 -12.87
CA GLY A 257 -34.22 -1.30 -13.58
C GLY A 257 -32.78 -0.89 -13.90
N MET A 258 -31.82 -1.81 -13.79
CA MET A 258 -30.43 -1.60 -14.21
C MET A 258 -30.31 -1.85 -15.72
N ARG A 259 -29.74 -0.89 -16.45
CA ARG A 259 -29.50 -1.01 -17.91
C ARG A 259 -28.16 -1.68 -18.20
#